data_AF-A0A2E9SLP6-F1
#
_entry.id   AF-A0A2E9SLP6-F1
#
_cell.length_a   1.000
_cell.length_b   1.000
_cell.length_c   1.000
_cell.angle_alpha   90.00
_cell.angle_beta   90.00
_cell.angle_gamma   90.00
#
_symmetry.space_group_name_H-M   'P 1'
#
loop_
_entity.id
_entity.type
_entity.pdbx_description
1 polymer ?
#
loop_
_entity_poly.entity_id
_entity_poly.type
_entity_poly.pdbx_seq_one_letter_code
_entity_poly.pdbx_strand_id
1 'polypeptide(L)'
;MVWCDDPAPSRDHDPAEAVKYIRADKHQEIIDRQAKAAKMGMDAAKKSAEILERHAKQMLAESSPEVIESERAANAVLTDRVEELETMVKVFRGCIETGLMPEPGSPCQRKVFELVGERGDD
;
A
#
# COMPACT_ATOMS: atom_id res chain seq x y z
N MET A 1 -10.59 -19.15 -56.20
CA MET A 1 -10.42 -18.11 -57.24
C MET A 1 -10.11 -16.84 -56.48
N VAL A 2 -8.88 -16.34 -56.34
CA VAL A 2 -7.67 -16.35 -57.16
C VAL A 2 -6.49 -16.44 -56.16
N TRP A 3 -5.66 -17.49 -56.23
CA TRP A 3 -4.54 -17.70 -55.28
C TRP A 3 -3.19 -17.82 -56.00
N CYS A 4 -3.08 -17.31 -57.23
CA CYS A 4 -1.88 -17.43 -58.06
C CYS A 4 -1.69 -16.22 -59.00
N ASP A 5 -1.79 -14.99 -58.49
CA ASP A 5 -1.43 -13.77 -59.25
C ASP A 5 -0.26 -12.99 -58.62
N ASP A 6 0.51 -13.62 -57.73
CA ASP A 6 1.90 -13.18 -57.56
C ASP A 6 2.71 -13.87 -58.65
N PRO A 7 3.47 -13.13 -59.48
CA PRO A 7 4.30 -13.75 -60.49
C PRO A 7 5.33 -14.60 -59.75
N ALA A 8 5.13 -15.92 -59.78
CA ALA A 8 6.16 -16.86 -59.40
C ALA A 8 7.43 -16.43 -60.16
N PRO A 9 8.56 -16.20 -59.47
CA PRO A 9 9.75 -15.66 -60.11
C PRO A 9 10.07 -16.52 -61.32
N SER A 10 10.00 -15.92 -62.51
CA SER A 10 10.19 -16.66 -63.75
C SER A 10 11.61 -17.18 -63.79
N ARG A 11 11.86 -18.17 -64.66
CA ARG A 11 13.17 -18.82 -64.83
C ARG A 11 14.30 -17.86 -65.25
N ASP A 12 13.95 -16.60 -65.52
CA ASP A 12 14.82 -15.52 -65.97
C ASP A 12 15.12 -14.47 -64.88
N HIS A 13 14.62 -14.65 -63.65
CA HIS A 13 14.97 -13.78 -62.52
C HIS A 13 16.35 -14.11 -61.96
N ASP A 14 17.20 -13.09 -61.78
CA ASP A 14 18.49 -13.22 -61.12
C ASP A 14 18.29 -13.83 -59.73
N PRO A 15 18.90 -15.00 -59.41
CA PRO A 15 18.80 -15.61 -58.09
C PRO A 15 19.20 -14.65 -56.95
N ALA A 16 20.05 -13.65 -57.23
CA ALA A 16 20.42 -12.63 -56.26
C ALA A 16 19.27 -11.69 -55.89
N GLU A 17 18.40 -11.32 -56.83
CA GLU A 17 17.24 -10.45 -56.58
C GLU A 17 16.06 -11.23 -55.96
N ALA A 18 15.87 -12.51 -56.31
CA ALA A 18 14.82 -13.35 -55.70
C ALA A 18 15.03 -13.59 -54.19
N VAL A 19 16.28 -13.62 -53.74
CA VAL A 19 16.65 -13.76 -52.32
C VAL A 19 16.30 -12.49 -51.51
N LYS A 20 16.34 -11.32 -52.15
CA LYS A 20 16.12 -10.01 -51.52
C LYS A 20 14.70 -9.89 -50.97
N TYR A 21 13.70 -10.35 -51.72
CA TYR A 21 12.29 -10.28 -51.33
C TYR A 21 11.92 -11.30 -50.23
N ILE A 22 12.48 -12.51 -50.25
CA ILE A 22 12.14 -13.55 -49.25
C ILE A 22 12.77 -13.25 -47.87
N ARG A 23 13.94 -12.59 -47.84
CA ARG A 23 14.67 -12.28 -46.60
C ARG A 23 14.31 -10.93 -46.00
N ALA A 24 14.14 -9.87 -46.80
CA ALA A 24 13.92 -8.53 -46.27
C ALA A 24 12.64 -8.45 -45.42
N ASP A 25 11.53 -9.01 -45.91
CA ASP A 25 10.24 -8.95 -45.22
C ASP A 25 10.26 -9.72 -43.89
N LYS A 26 10.87 -10.92 -43.87
CA LYS A 26 11.02 -11.72 -42.64
C LYS A 26 11.95 -11.06 -41.62
N HIS A 27 12.99 -10.37 -42.07
CA HIS A 27 13.88 -9.64 -41.16
C HIS A 27 13.17 -8.43 -40.56
N GLN A 28 12.41 -7.68 -41.35
CA GLN A 28 11.65 -6.53 -40.84
C GLN A 28 10.58 -6.97 -39.84
N GLU A 29 9.85 -8.07 -40.11
CA GLU A 29 8.88 -8.62 -39.17
C GLU A 29 9.49 -9.04 -37.84
N ILE A 30 10.69 -9.64 -37.86
CA ILE A 30 11.42 -10.02 -36.64
C ILE A 30 11.85 -8.77 -35.85
N ILE A 31 12.38 -7.76 -36.55
CA ILE A 31 12.80 -6.48 -35.95
C ILE A 31 11.60 -5.78 -35.31
N ASP A 32 10.47 -5.70 -36.02
CA ASP A 32 9.24 -5.08 -35.51
C ASP A 32 8.69 -5.82 -34.29
N ARG A 33 8.76 -7.15 -34.29
CA ARG A 33 8.34 -7.97 -33.13
C ARG A 33 9.24 -7.73 -31.92
N GLN A 34 10.55 -7.66 -32.12
CA GLN A 34 11.50 -7.36 -31.05
C GLN A 34 11.32 -5.94 -30.53
N ALA A 35 11.14 -4.96 -31.41
CA ALA A 35 10.89 -3.57 -31.03
C ALA A 35 9.59 -3.42 -30.21
N LYS A 36 8.52 -4.11 -30.61
CA LYS A 36 7.26 -4.15 -29.85
C LYS A 36 7.45 -4.79 -28.47
N ALA A 37 8.13 -5.93 -28.39
CA ALA A 37 8.41 -6.61 -27.13
C ALA A 37 9.27 -5.74 -26.20
N ALA A 38 10.31 -5.09 -26.73
CA ALA A 38 11.16 -4.17 -25.98
C ALA A 38 10.38 -2.97 -25.46
N LYS A 39 9.51 -2.37 -26.29
CA LYS A 39 8.64 -1.26 -25.89
C LYS A 39 7.68 -1.68 -24.77
N MET A 40 7.02 -2.83 -24.91
CA MET A 40 6.15 -3.35 -23.86
C MET A 40 6.89 -3.61 -22.55
N GLY A 41 8.10 -4.17 -22.62
CA GLY A 41 8.96 -4.38 -21.46
C GLY A 41 9.37 -3.07 -20.79
N MET A 42 9.73 -2.06 -21.59
CA MET A 42 10.10 -0.74 -21.11
C MET A 42 8.91 -0.01 -20.46
N ASP A 43 7.73 -0.07 -21.07
CA ASP A 43 6.50 0.53 -20.54
C ASP A 43 6.11 -0.14 -19.21
N ALA A 44 6.21 -1.47 -19.12
CA ALA A 44 5.97 -2.20 -17.88
C ALA A 44 6.99 -1.84 -16.79
N ALA A 45 8.27 -1.75 -17.13
CA ALA A 45 9.33 -1.37 -16.19
C ALA A 45 9.11 0.07 -15.67
N LYS A 46 8.76 1.00 -16.56
CA LYS A 46 8.46 2.39 -16.19
C LYS A 46 7.27 2.47 -15.24
N LYS A 47 6.18 1.76 -15.54
CA LYS A 47 5.00 1.71 -14.66
C LYS A 47 5.35 1.16 -13.28
N SER A 48 6.14 0.09 -13.21
CA SER A 48 6.61 -0.49 -11.95
C SER A 48 7.49 0.50 -11.17
N ALA A 49 8.40 1.18 -11.85
CA ALA A 49 9.28 2.18 -11.23
C ALA A 49 8.48 3.36 -10.65
N GLU A 50 7.47 3.87 -11.36
CA GLU A 50 6.59 4.95 -10.88
C GLU A 50 5.80 4.54 -9.61
N ILE A 51 5.36 3.28 -9.54
CA ILE A 51 4.69 2.74 -8.36
C ILE A 51 5.67 2.65 -7.18
N LEU A 52 6.84 2.06 -7.40
CA LEU A 52 7.86 1.90 -6.36
C LEU A 52 8.35 3.25 -5.82
N GLU A 53 8.57 4.23 -6.70
CA GLU A 53 8.95 5.59 -6.29
C GLU A 53 7.88 6.23 -5.41
N ARG A 54 6.60 6.09 -5.78
CA ARG A 54 5.48 6.60 -4.97
C ARG A 54 5.46 5.95 -3.58
N HIS A 55 5.56 4.63 -3.51
CA HIS A 55 5.59 3.90 -2.24
C HIS A 55 6.81 4.29 -1.40
N ALA A 56 7.99 4.44 -2.02
CA ALA A 56 9.19 4.86 -1.32
C ALA A 56 9.03 6.25 -0.71
N LYS A 57 8.44 7.20 -1.44
CA LYS A 57 8.15 8.54 -0.93
C LYS A 57 7.15 8.52 0.23
N GLN A 58 6.12 7.68 0.15
CA GLN A 58 5.14 7.51 1.23
C GLN A 58 5.81 6.95 2.50
N MET A 59 6.56 5.85 2.38
CA MET A 59 7.28 5.26 3.51
C MET A 59 8.27 6.24 4.14
N LEU A 60 8.94 7.09 3.33
CA LEU A 60 9.88 8.07 3.85
C LEU A 60 9.18 9.22 4.61
N ALA A 61 7.98 9.60 4.19
CA ALA A 61 7.17 10.57 4.92
C ALA A 61 6.67 10.01 6.27
N GLU A 62 6.17 8.77 6.26
CA GLU A 62 5.70 8.05 7.46
C GLU A 62 6.83 7.73 8.44
N SER A 63 8.05 7.51 7.94
CA SER A 63 9.22 7.21 8.77
C SER A 63 10.07 8.43 9.13
N SER A 64 9.57 9.64 8.89
CA SER A 64 10.27 10.85 9.32
C SER A 64 10.36 10.88 10.87
N PRO A 65 11.49 11.31 11.44
CA PRO A 65 11.67 11.34 12.91
C PRO A 65 10.56 12.10 13.64
N GLU A 66 10.11 13.22 13.06
CA GLU A 66 9.03 14.04 13.61
C GLU A 66 7.70 13.28 13.68
N VAL A 67 7.32 12.56 12.62
CA VAL A 67 6.11 11.73 12.60
C VAL A 67 6.22 10.63 13.65
N ILE A 68 7.34 9.89 13.68
CA ILE A 68 7.56 8.82 14.67
C ILE A 68 7.50 9.35 16.10
N GLU A 69 8.10 10.51 16.39
CA GLU A 69 8.08 11.13 17.71
C GLU A 69 6.66 11.57 18.11
N SER A 70 5.91 12.18 17.19
CA SER A 70 4.51 12.54 17.42
C SER A 70 3.63 11.33 17.68
N GLU A 71 3.82 10.23 16.93
CA GLU A 71 3.10 8.97 17.13
C GLU A 71 3.44 8.33 18.48
N ARG A 72 4.71 8.39 18.89
CA ARG A 72 5.13 7.92 20.22
C ARG A 72 4.50 8.75 21.34
N ALA A 73 4.46 10.06 21.20
CA ALA A 73 3.82 10.95 22.16
C ALA A 73 2.30 10.69 22.25
N ALA A 74 1.63 10.55 21.11
CA ALA A 74 0.22 10.17 21.07
C ALA A 74 -0.04 8.80 21.71
N ASN A 75 0.82 7.82 21.43
CA ASN A 75 0.73 6.50 22.05
C ASN A 75 0.93 6.54 23.55
N ALA A 76 1.87 7.34 24.08
CA ALA A 76 2.04 7.50 25.52
C ALA A 76 0.75 8.02 26.19
N VAL A 77 0.13 9.06 25.62
CA VAL A 77 -1.14 9.60 26.11
C VAL A 77 -2.26 8.56 26.05
N LEU A 78 -2.34 7.80 24.96
CA LEU A 78 -3.35 6.75 24.81
C LEU A 78 -3.13 5.60 25.80
N THR A 79 -1.88 5.19 26.04
CA THR A 79 -1.55 4.17 27.04
C THR A 79 -1.97 4.62 28.43
N ASP A 80 -1.63 5.84 28.84
CA ASP A 80 -2.02 6.38 30.15
C ASP A 80 -3.55 6.38 30.32
N ARG A 81 -4.29 6.76 29.26
CA ARG A 81 -5.76 6.75 29.29
C ARG A 81 -6.35 5.34 29.34
N VAL A 82 -5.74 4.37 28.66
CA VAL A 82 -6.18 2.97 28.73
C VAL A 82 -5.99 2.44 30.14
N GLU A 83 -4.84 2.68 30.77
CA GLU A 83 -4.59 2.26 32.15
C GLU A 83 -5.59 2.87 33.14
N GLU A 84 -5.90 4.16 32.97
CA GLU A 84 -6.91 4.86 33.76
C GLU A 84 -8.31 4.22 33.58
N LEU A 85 -8.73 4.01 32.33
CA LEU A 85 -10.03 3.39 32.02
C LEU A 85 -10.13 1.95 32.50
N GLU A 86 -9.07 1.15 32.37
CA GLU A 86 -9.04 -0.21 32.89
C GLU A 86 -9.18 -0.22 34.42
N THR A 87 -8.54 0.73 35.09
CA THR A 87 -8.67 0.91 36.53
C THR A 87 -10.11 1.26 36.90
N MET A 88 -10.75 2.18 36.18
CA MET A 88 -12.16 2.52 36.39
C MET A 88 -13.06 1.29 36.23
N VAL A 89 -12.89 0.54 35.14
CA VAL A 89 -13.70 -0.66 34.87
C VAL A 89 -13.53 -1.70 35.98
N LYS A 90 -12.31 -1.93 36.46
CA LYS A 90 -12.04 -2.85 37.57
C LYS A 90 -12.74 -2.41 38.85
N VAL A 91 -12.66 -1.12 39.19
CA VAL A 91 -13.33 -0.56 40.38
C VAL A 91 -14.84 -0.68 40.26
N PHE A 92 -15.44 -0.21 39.16
CA PHE A 92 -16.89 -0.28 38.97
C PHE A 92 -17.41 -1.72 38.96
N ARG A 93 -16.70 -2.64 38.30
CA ARG A 93 -17.04 -4.06 38.32
C ARG A 93 -17.05 -4.60 39.75
N GLY A 94 -16.01 -4.31 40.54
CA GLY A 94 -15.94 -4.72 41.95
C GLY A 94 -17.11 -4.18 42.78
N CYS A 95 -17.50 -2.92 42.56
CA CYS A 95 -18.64 -2.31 43.25
C CYS A 95 -19.98 -2.95 42.87
N ILE A 96 -20.17 -3.28 41.59
CA ILE A 96 -21.38 -3.96 41.11
C ILE A 96 -21.46 -5.39 41.67
N GLU A 97 -20.36 -6.13 41.61
CA GLU A 97 -20.31 -7.54 42.01
C GLU A 97 -20.48 -7.72 43.53
N THR A 98 -19.97 -6.78 44.33
CA THR A 98 -20.02 -6.87 45.80
C THR A 98 -21.17 -6.07 46.42
N GLY A 99 -21.79 -5.15 45.69
CA GLY A 99 -22.78 -4.19 46.22
C GLY A 99 -22.18 -3.16 47.18
N LEU A 100 -20.86 -3.11 47.32
CA LEU A 100 -20.14 -2.23 48.23
C LEU A 100 -19.41 -1.15 47.42
N MET A 101 -19.73 0.11 47.69
CA MET A 101 -18.95 1.24 47.18
C MET A 101 -17.57 1.28 47.88
N PRO A 102 -16.53 1.85 47.24
CA PRO A 102 -15.24 1.98 47.87
C PRO A 102 -15.37 2.81 49.15
N GLU A 103 -14.58 2.48 50.18
CA GLU A 103 -14.70 3.12 51.49
C GLU A 103 -14.60 4.65 51.40
N PRO A 104 -15.38 5.39 52.23
CA PRO A 104 -15.28 6.83 52.35
C PRO A 104 -13.84 7.31 52.57
N GLY A 105 -13.33 8.15 51.67
CA GLY A 105 -11.97 8.69 51.70
C GLY A 105 -10.88 7.78 51.13
N SER A 106 -11.21 6.56 50.68
CA SER A 106 -10.23 5.66 50.06
C SER A 106 -9.66 6.22 48.74
N PRO A 107 -8.44 5.82 48.34
CA PRO A 107 -7.87 6.21 47.05
C PRO A 107 -8.79 5.86 45.87
N CYS A 108 -9.46 4.72 45.93
CA CYS A 108 -10.43 4.29 44.93
C CYS A 108 -11.66 5.21 44.87
N GLN A 109 -12.21 5.60 46.03
CA GLN A 109 -13.37 6.51 46.07
C GLN A 109 -13.00 7.90 45.55
N ARG A 110 -11.84 8.43 45.97
CA ARG A 110 -11.32 9.72 45.47
C ARG A 110 -11.10 9.67 43.96
N LYS A 111 -10.55 8.58 43.43
CA LYS A 111 -10.33 8.43 41.99
C LYS A 111 -11.64 8.33 41.22
N VAL A 112 -12.67 7.66 41.77
CA VAL A 112 -14.02 7.67 41.19
C VAL A 112 -14.61 9.08 41.18
N PHE A 113 -14.52 9.85 42.26
CA PHE A 113 -15.03 11.22 42.31
C PHE A 113 -14.25 12.21 41.43
N GLU A 114 -12.93 12.10 41.34
CA GLU A 114 -12.08 12.89 40.45
C GLU A 114 -12.47 12.69 38.98
N LEU A 115 -12.88 11.46 38.62
CA LEU A 115 -13.13 11.07 37.23
C LEU A 115 -14.60 11.20 36.81
N VAL A 116 -15.55 11.00 37.71
CA VAL A 116 -17.00 11.11 37.43
C VAL A 116 -17.52 12.53 37.73
N GLY A 117 -16.72 13.35 38.41
CA GLY A 117 -17.13 14.63 38.98
C GLY A 117 -17.83 14.43 40.33
N GLU A 118 -17.63 15.38 41.24
CA GLU A 118 -18.48 15.46 42.44
C GLU A 118 -19.91 15.66 41.97
N ARG A 119 -20.84 14.88 42.53
CA ARG A 119 -22.26 15.12 42.33
C ARG A 119 -22.56 16.43 43.04
N GLY A 120 -22.48 17.53 42.30
CA GLY A 120 -22.88 18.85 42.78
C GLY A 120 -24.29 18.74 43.34
N ASP A 121 -24.44 19.23 44.57
CA ASP A 121 -25.73 19.44 45.22
C ASP A 121 -26.55 20.43 44.36
N ASP A 122 -27.48 19.91 43.55
CA ASP A 122 -28.67 20.64 43.06
C ASP A 122 -29.87 20.28 43.94
#